data_AF-A0A060BMT6-F1
#
_entry.id   AF-A0A060BMT6-F1
#
_cell.length_a   1.000
_cell.length_b   1.000
_cell.length_c   1.000
_cell.angle_alpha   90.00
_cell.angle_beta   90.00
_cell.angle_gamma   90.00
#
_symmetry.space_group_name_H-M   'P 1'
#
loop_
_entity.id
_entity.type
_entity.pdbx_description
1 polymer ?
#
loop_
_entity_poly.entity_id
_entity_poly.type
_entity_poly.pdbx_seq_one_letter_code
_entity_poly.pdbx_strand_id
1 'polypeptide(L)'
;PTRATGRPDRSGRRCASASLSSDLRHHPVSYFTLPIIEGYDRDRFEIYCYSWNSSGEDAVQRLIAGKVDAFRLEPGIADRSAAELIARDGVDILFELGGTTAMNRLQVMSWRPARLQASWLGYPHSSGLGTIDYILVD
;
A
#
# COMPACT_ATOMS: atom_id res chain seq x y z
N PRO A 1 16.20 13.89 -9.91
CA PRO A 1 16.28 13.31 -8.55
C PRO A 1 17.04 11.98 -8.58
N THR A 2 18.23 11.98 -7.98
CA THR A 2 19.19 10.88 -7.95
C THR A 2 18.62 9.63 -7.27
N ARG A 3 18.55 8.50 -7.99
CA ARG A 3 18.27 7.18 -7.41
C ARG A 3 19.32 6.92 -6.33
N ALA A 4 18.90 6.73 -5.08
CA ALA A 4 19.80 6.39 -3.98
C ALA A 4 20.53 5.07 -4.29
N THR A 5 21.82 5.19 -4.63
CA THR A 5 22.78 4.11 -4.80
C THR A 5 23.27 3.69 -3.41
N GLY A 6 22.67 2.65 -2.84
CA GLY A 6 23.08 2.13 -1.53
C GLY A 6 21.95 1.48 -0.72
N ARG A 7 21.07 0.69 -1.36
CA ARG A 7 20.05 -0.05 -0.62
C ARG A 7 20.59 -1.45 -0.27
N PRO A 8 20.35 -1.95 0.95
CA PRO A 8 20.89 -3.22 1.42
C PRO A 8 20.44 -4.37 0.53
N ASP A 9 21.33 -5.36 0.34
CA ASP A 9 20.98 -6.61 -0.33
C ASP A 9 19.89 -7.32 0.48
N ARG A 10 18.79 -7.66 -0.19
CA ARG A 10 17.64 -8.37 0.39
C ARG A 10 17.45 -9.74 -0.27
N SER A 11 18.51 -10.30 -0.86
CA SER A 11 18.53 -11.65 -1.40
C SER A 11 18.19 -12.67 -0.30
N GLY A 12 17.34 -13.65 -0.63
CA GLY A 12 16.95 -14.72 0.29
C GLY A 12 15.83 -14.41 1.29
N ARG A 13 15.25 -13.19 1.31
CA ARG A 13 14.02 -12.91 2.08
C ARG A 13 12.78 -12.81 1.19
N ARG A 14 11.60 -12.91 1.81
CA ARG A 14 10.31 -12.62 1.17
C ARG A 14 10.23 -11.15 0.73
N CYS A 15 9.56 -10.90 -0.37
CA CYS A 15 9.27 -9.57 -0.87
C CYS A 15 8.11 -8.94 -0.09
N ALA A 16 8.36 -7.79 0.53
CA ALA A 16 7.31 -7.07 1.26
C ALA A 16 6.48 -6.21 0.28
N SER A 17 5.24 -6.63 0.04
CA SER A 17 4.26 -5.93 -0.81
C SER A 17 3.20 -5.27 0.07
N ALA A 18 2.87 -4.01 -0.21
CA ALA A 18 1.94 -3.25 0.58
C ALA A 18 0.85 -2.57 -0.26
N SER A 19 -0.38 -2.56 0.26
CA SER A 19 -1.48 -1.74 -0.25
C SER A 19 -1.76 -0.57 0.68
N LEU A 20 -1.88 0.63 0.11
CA LEU A 20 -2.19 1.89 0.77
C LEU A 20 -3.57 2.35 0.28
N SER A 21 -4.60 2.20 1.13
CA SER A 21 -5.97 2.65 0.82
C SER A 21 -6.89 2.74 2.04
N SER A 22 -7.73 3.78 2.09
CA SER A 22 -8.87 3.88 3.02
C SER A 22 -10.00 2.89 2.74
N ASP A 23 -9.98 2.26 1.57
CA ASP A 23 -11.10 1.49 1.05
C ASP A 23 -10.91 -0.03 1.17
N LEU A 24 -9.94 -0.48 1.96
CA LEU A 24 -9.77 -1.89 2.35
C LEU A 24 -10.79 -2.31 3.41
N ARG A 25 -12.07 -2.16 3.04
CA ARG A 25 -13.29 -2.37 3.83
C ARG A 25 -14.42 -2.82 2.89
N HIS A 26 -15.68 -2.77 3.28
CA HIS A 26 -16.82 -3.01 2.40
C HIS A 26 -16.95 -1.91 1.32
N HIS A 27 -16.12 -2.03 0.29
CA HIS A 27 -15.93 -1.10 -0.83
C HIS A 27 -15.39 -1.85 -2.06
N PRO A 28 -15.67 -1.39 -3.31
CA PRO A 28 -15.17 -2.03 -4.53
C PRO A 28 -13.69 -2.37 -4.57
N VAL A 29 -12.82 -1.54 -3.98
CA VAL A 29 -11.38 -1.80 -3.86
C VAL A 29 -11.13 -3.19 -3.26
N SER A 30 -11.83 -3.55 -2.18
CA SER A 30 -11.69 -4.86 -1.55
C SER A 30 -12.16 -6.03 -2.39
N TYR A 31 -13.15 -5.83 -3.28
CA TYR A 31 -13.62 -6.91 -4.16
C TYR A 31 -12.52 -7.38 -5.12
N PHE A 32 -11.63 -6.46 -5.52
CA PHE A 32 -10.51 -6.78 -6.40
C PHE A 32 -9.22 -7.13 -5.65
N THR A 33 -8.97 -6.55 -4.48
CA THR A 33 -7.75 -6.85 -3.71
C THR A 33 -7.85 -8.16 -2.95
N LEU A 34 -9.03 -8.53 -2.43
CA LEU A 34 -9.18 -9.72 -1.57
C LEU A 34 -8.78 -11.04 -2.28
N PRO A 35 -9.21 -11.33 -3.53
CA PRO A 35 -8.77 -12.54 -4.22
C PRO A 35 -7.26 -12.61 -4.43
N ILE A 36 -6.61 -11.45 -4.62
CA ILE A 36 -5.14 -11.37 -4.76
C ILE A 36 -4.49 -11.65 -3.41
N ILE A 37 -4.99 -11.06 -2.32
CA ILE A 37 -4.53 -11.32 -0.95
C ILE A 37 -4.64 -12.80 -0.60
N GLU A 38 -5.73 -13.46 -1.01
CA GLU A 38 -5.93 -14.90 -0.80
C GLU A 38 -5.03 -15.78 -1.68
N GLY A 39 -4.70 -15.33 -2.88
CA GLY A 39 -3.88 -16.05 -3.85
C GLY A 39 -2.37 -15.81 -3.75
N TYR A 40 -1.90 -14.92 -2.87
CA TYR A 40 -0.47 -14.63 -2.73
C TYR A 40 0.32 -15.85 -2.25
N ASP A 41 1.44 -16.10 -2.92
CA ASP A 41 2.44 -17.07 -2.47
C ASP A 41 3.14 -16.55 -1.21
N ARG A 42 2.75 -17.11 -0.05
CA ARG A 42 3.23 -16.72 1.29
C ARG A 42 4.69 -17.11 1.57
N ASP A 43 5.29 -17.96 0.73
CA ASP A 43 6.71 -18.30 0.83
C ASP A 43 7.58 -17.26 0.10
N ARG A 44 6.97 -16.46 -0.78
CA ARG A 44 7.66 -15.43 -1.57
C ARG A 44 7.30 -14.01 -1.15
N PHE A 45 6.13 -13.79 -0.55
CA PHE A 45 5.63 -12.46 -0.22
C PHE A 45 5.19 -12.31 1.23
N GLU A 46 5.45 -11.13 1.77
CA GLU A 46 4.84 -10.60 3.00
C GLU A 46 3.90 -9.47 2.60
N ILE A 47 2.65 -9.52 3.07
CA ILE A 47 1.59 -8.62 2.66
C ILE A 47 1.25 -7.64 3.77
N TYR A 48 1.32 -6.35 3.46
CA TYR A 48 0.98 -5.26 4.35
C TYR A 48 -0.22 -4.49 3.81
N CYS A 49 -1.04 -3.98 4.71
CA CYS A 49 -2.13 -3.06 4.39
C CYS A 49 -2.05 -1.84 5.30
N TYR A 50 -2.15 -0.65 4.70
CA TYR A 50 -2.21 0.63 5.41
C TYR A 50 -3.54 1.30 5.10
N SER A 51 -4.28 1.63 6.15
CA SER A 51 -5.56 2.33 6.08
C SER A 51 -5.61 3.42 7.14
N TRP A 52 -6.36 4.48 6.85
CA TRP A 52 -6.62 5.62 7.74
C TRP A 52 -8.10 5.98 7.69
N ASN A 53 -8.93 5.00 7.34
CA ASN A 53 -10.38 5.11 7.44
C ASN A 53 -10.79 5.36 8.90
N SER A 54 -11.63 6.36 9.14
CA SER A 54 -12.20 6.67 10.45
C SER A 54 -13.62 6.13 10.65
N SER A 55 -14.21 5.47 9.65
CA SER A 55 -15.61 5.01 9.67
C SER A 55 -15.88 3.77 10.54
N GLY A 56 -14.89 3.34 11.33
CA GLY A 56 -14.94 2.08 12.08
C GLY A 56 -14.60 0.86 11.22
N GLU A 57 -14.29 -0.23 11.90
CA GLU A 57 -13.96 -1.52 11.29
C GLU A 57 -15.24 -2.28 10.89
N ASP A 58 -15.27 -2.83 9.67
CA ASP A 58 -16.34 -3.71 9.19
C ASP A 58 -15.88 -5.16 9.02
N ALA A 59 -16.80 -6.04 8.61
CA ALA A 59 -16.52 -7.47 8.44
C ALA A 59 -15.49 -7.75 7.32
N VAL A 60 -15.44 -6.94 6.26
CA VAL A 60 -14.51 -7.12 5.16
C VAL A 60 -13.11 -6.67 5.59
N GLN A 61 -13.00 -5.56 6.31
CA GLN A 61 -11.73 -5.13 6.88
C GLN A 61 -11.16 -6.19 7.83
N ARG A 62 -11.98 -6.76 8.73
CA ARG A 62 -11.56 -7.86 9.62
C ARG A 62 -11.06 -9.08 8.85
N LEU A 63 -11.75 -9.44 7.77
CA LEU A 63 -11.36 -10.54 6.91
C LEU A 63 -9.99 -10.29 6.26
N ILE A 64 -9.79 -9.10 5.71
CA ILE A 64 -8.49 -8.70 5.11
C ILE A 64 -7.40 -8.72 6.18
N ALA A 65 -7.65 -8.13 7.36
CA ALA A 65 -6.69 -8.09 8.45
C ALA A 65 -6.25 -9.48 8.91
N GLY A 66 -7.14 -10.47 8.90
CA GLY A 66 -6.83 -11.86 9.21
C GLY A 66 -6.06 -12.61 8.11
N LYS A 67 -5.88 -12.03 6.92
CA LYS A 67 -5.26 -12.65 5.75
C LYS A 67 -3.92 -12.03 5.34
N VAL A 68 -3.51 -10.94 5.97
CA VAL A 68 -2.26 -10.22 5.67
C VAL A 68 -1.27 -10.36 6.84
N ASP A 69 0.01 -10.09 6.60
CA ASP A 69 1.05 -10.14 7.64
C ASP A 69 0.94 -8.95 8.60
N ALA A 70 0.49 -7.79 8.12
CA ALA A 70 0.10 -6.68 8.97
C ALA A 70 -0.97 -5.79 8.34
N PHE A 71 -1.98 -5.45 9.13
CA PHE A 71 -2.94 -4.40 8.81
C PHE A 71 -2.73 -3.22 9.78
N ARG A 72 -2.32 -2.07 9.27
CA ARG A 72 -2.10 -0.84 10.03
C ARG A 72 -3.28 0.10 9.81
N LEU A 73 -4.13 0.25 10.83
CA LEU A 73 -5.23 1.21 10.85
C LEU A 73 -4.84 2.41 11.70
N GLU A 74 -4.59 3.55 11.06
CA GLU A 74 -4.07 4.75 11.71
C GLU A 74 -4.83 6.01 11.23
N PRO A 75 -6.08 6.27 11.67
CA PRO A 75 -6.91 7.32 11.09
C PRO A 75 -6.35 8.74 11.25
N GLY A 76 -5.64 9.00 12.35
CA GLY A 76 -5.11 10.32 12.71
C GLY A 76 -3.64 10.54 12.37
N ILE A 77 -2.96 9.59 11.73
CA ILE A 77 -1.52 9.72 11.44
C ILE A 77 -1.27 10.82 10.41
N ALA A 78 -0.24 11.63 10.67
CA ALA A 78 0.24 12.61 9.70
C ALA A 78 0.95 11.91 8.53
N ASP A 79 0.87 12.47 7.32
CA ASP A 79 1.40 11.83 6.10
C ASP A 79 2.89 11.47 6.19
N ARG A 80 3.70 12.35 6.79
CA ARG A 80 5.12 12.08 7.01
C ARG A 80 5.33 10.90 7.95
N SER A 81 4.59 10.83 9.06
CA SER A 81 4.69 9.72 10.01
C SER A 81 4.18 8.40 9.40
N ALA A 82 3.19 8.44 8.52
CA ALA A 82 2.77 7.27 7.75
C ALA A 82 3.87 6.79 6.80
N ALA A 83 4.55 7.71 6.11
CA ALA A 83 5.69 7.35 5.27
C ALA A 83 6.84 6.73 6.08
N GLU A 84 7.15 7.29 7.26
CA GLU A 84 8.17 6.75 8.17
C GLU A 84 7.78 5.35 8.69
N LEU A 85 6.50 5.13 9.02
CA LEU A 85 5.97 3.81 9.40
C LEU A 85 6.18 2.78 8.29
N ILE A 86 5.78 3.10 7.06
CA ILE A 86 5.92 2.20 5.89
C ILE A 86 7.39 1.90 5.62
N ALA A 87 8.27 2.91 5.70
CA ALA A 87 9.70 2.73 5.50
C ALA A 87 10.32 1.83 6.59
N ARG A 88 9.89 1.98 7.85
CA ARG A 88 10.32 1.15 8.98
C ARG A 88 9.86 -0.30 8.84
N ASP A 89 8.64 -0.53 8.36
CA ASP A 89 8.11 -1.86 8.06
C ASP A 89 8.87 -2.54 6.90
N GLY A 90 9.71 -1.80 6.16
CA GLY A 90 10.65 -2.37 5.21
C GLY A 90 9.99 -2.85 3.91
N VAL A 91 8.91 -2.18 3.49
CA VAL A 91 8.15 -2.43 2.26
C VAL A 91 9.03 -2.28 1.02
N ASP A 92 9.03 -3.30 0.15
CA ASP A 92 9.72 -3.26 -1.13
C ASP A 92 8.86 -2.57 -2.20
N ILE A 93 7.59 -2.95 -2.29
CA ILE A 93 6.64 -2.46 -3.30
C ILE A 93 5.41 -1.90 -2.59
N LEU A 94 5.09 -0.62 -2.84
CA LEU A 94 3.91 0.04 -2.30
C LEU A 94 2.94 0.40 -3.42
N PHE A 95 1.73 -0.13 -3.33
CA PHE A 95 0.62 0.19 -4.20
C PHE A 95 -0.30 1.21 -3.51
N GLU A 96 -0.50 2.37 -4.11
CA GLU A 96 -1.62 3.24 -3.74
C GLU A 96 -2.83 2.87 -4.60
N LEU A 97 -4.00 2.76 -3.97
CA LEU A 97 -5.21 2.22 -4.62
C LEU A 97 -6.34 3.24 -4.78
N GLY A 98 -6.07 4.54 -4.60
CA GLY A 98 -7.13 5.55 -4.50
C GLY A 98 -6.95 6.73 -5.45
N GLY A 99 -5.73 7.01 -5.92
CA GLY A 99 -5.45 8.21 -6.70
C GLY A 99 -5.99 9.45 -6.02
N THR A 100 -6.72 10.30 -6.75
CA THR A 100 -7.26 11.58 -6.22
C THR A 100 -8.68 11.47 -5.67
N THR A 101 -9.16 10.26 -5.35
CA THR A 101 -10.49 10.06 -4.75
C THR A 101 -10.53 10.51 -3.27
N ALA A 102 -11.71 10.44 -2.66
CA ALA A 102 -11.92 10.81 -1.27
C ALA A 102 -10.99 10.04 -0.32
N MET A 103 -10.48 10.72 0.71
CA MET A 103 -9.56 10.16 1.70
C MET A 103 -8.26 9.59 1.13
N ASN A 104 -7.83 10.00 -0.07
CA ASN A 104 -6.53 9.59 -0.58
C ASN A 104 -5.36 10.06 0.31
N ARG A 105 -4.24 9.34 0.20
CA ARG A 105 -2.96 9.68 0.86
C ARG A 105 -1.81 9.71 -0.14
N LEU A 106 -2.06 10.31 -1.31
CA LEU A 106 -1.02 10.47 -2.32
C LEU A 106 0.22 11.21 -1.78
N GLN A 107 0.04 12.11 -0.80
CA GLN A 107 1.16 12.79 -0.13
C GLN A 107 2.13 11.84 0.58
N VAL A 108 1.67 10.69 1.08
CA VAL A 108 2.55 9.65 1.65
C VAL A 108 3.52 9.13 0.59
N MET A 109 3.04 8.96 -0.65
CA MET A 109 3.85 8.50 -1.79
C MET A 109 4.92 9.53 -2.22
N SER A 110 4.74 10.81 -1.87
CA SER A 110 5.72 11.87 -2.16
C SER A 110 7.03 11.71 -1.38
N TRP A 111 6.98 11.04 -0.23
CA TRP A 111 8.14 10.78 0.64
C TRP A 111 8.95 9.54 0.24
N ARG A 112 8.54 8.82 -0.81
CA ARG A 112 9.17 7.58 -1.28
C ARG A 112 9.43 6.52 -0.18
N PRO A 113 8.41 6.17 0.64
CA PRO A 113 8.58 5.21 1.74
C PRO A 113 8.94 3.79 1.31
N ALA A 114 8.70 3.40 0.06
CA ALA A 114 9.04 2.08 -0.48
C ALA A 114 10.08 2.15 -1.61
N ARG A 115 10.62 0.99 -1.99
CA ARG A 115 11.64 0.94 -3.05
C ARG A 115 11.06 1.23 -4.42
N LEU A 116 9.93 0.59 -4.70
CA LEU A 116 9.08 0.80 -5.86
C LEU A 116 7.71 1.26 -5.38
N GLN A 117 7.15 2.21 -6.11
CA GLN A 117 5.83 2.76 -5.84
C GLN A 117 4.98 2.66 -7.10
N ALA A 118 3.74 2.21 -6.96
CA ALA A 118 2.82 2.05 -8.08
C ALA A 118 1.42 2.55 -7.74
N SER A 119 0.72 3.08 -8.74
CA SER A 119 -0.72 3.29 -8.72
C SER A 119 -1.43 2.09 -9.33
N TRP A 120 -2.55 1.69 -8.74
CA TRP A 120 -3.39 0.64 -9.30
C TRP A 120 -4.86 0.80 -8.87
N LEU A 121 -5.77 0.25 -9.68
CA LEU A 121 -7.16 -0.05 -9.31
C LEU A 121 -8.13 1.14 -9.17
N GLY A 122 -8.02 1.96 -8.13
CA GLY A 122 -9.13 2.84 -7.71
C GLY A 122 -9.26 4.16 -8.47
N TYR A 123 -8.25 4.55 -9.26
CA TYR A 123 -8.27 5.78 -10.05
C TYR A 123 -7.68 5.53 -11.44
N PRO A 124 -8.45 5.76 -12.53
CA PRO A 124 -8.07 5.33 -13.88
C PRO A 124 -7.13 6.30 -14.61
N HIS A 125 -6.42 7.19 -13.88
CA HIS A 125 -5.51 8.16 -14.46
C HIS A 125 -4.24 8.31 -13.61
N SER A 126 -3.24 8.99 -14.16
CA SER A 126 -2.05 9.37 -13.40
C SER A 126 -2.42 10.26 -12.20
N SER A 127 -1.73 10.06 -11.08
CA SER A 127 -1.76 10.96 -9.92
C SER A 127 -0.96 12.26 -10.16
N GLY A 128 -0.13 12.32 -11.21
CA GLY A 128 0.79 13.42 -11.48
C GLY A 128 2.05 13.45 -10.58
N LEU A 129 2.18 12.52 -9.63
CA LEU A 129 3.34 12.46 -8.74
C LEU A 129 4.53 11.76 -9.40
N GLY A 130 5.61 12.50 -9.65
CA GLY A 130 6.87 11.95 -10.19
C GLY A 130 7.60 10.97 -9.25
N THR A 131 7.09 10.73 -8.04
CA THR A 131 7.60 9.72 -7.11
C THR A 131 6.93 8.36 -7.27
N ILE A 132 5.79 8.28 -7.94
CA ILE A 132 5.17 7.01 -8.32
C ILE A 132 5.88 6.49 -9.57
N ASP A 133 6.46 5.30 -9.48
CA ASP A 133 7.32 4.75 -10.52
C ASP A 133 6.52 4.05 -11.62
N TYR A 134 5.33 3.50 -11.32
CA TYR A 134 4.50 2.75 -12.26
C TYR A 134 3.01 3.02 -12.09
N ILE A 135 2.25 2.80 -13.16
CA ILE A 135 0.80 2.59 -13.10
C ILE A 135 0.57 1.17 -13.63
N LEU A 136 -0.05 0.31 -12.82
CA LEU A 136 -0.34 -1.06 -13.23
C LEU A 136 -1.62 -1.07 -14.07
N VAL A 137 -1.49 -1.52 -15.32
CA VAL A 137 -2.55 -1.60 -16.33
C VAL A 137 -2.74 -3.07 -16.77
N ASP A 138 -2.93 -3.32 -18.07
CA ASP A 138 -2.98 -4.66 -18.69
C ASP A 138 -1.62 -5.16 -19.22
#